data_AF-D4DRL6-F1
#
_entry.id   AF-D4DRL6-F1
#
_cell.length_a   1.000
_cell.length_b   1.000
_cell.length_c   1.000
_cell.angle_alpha   90.00
_cell.angle_beta   90.00
_cell.angle_gamma   90.00
#
_symmetry.space_group_name_H-M   'P 1'
#
loop_
_entity.id
_entity.type
_entity.pdbx_description
1 polymer ?
#
loop_
_entity_poly.entity_id
_entity_poly.type
_entity_poly.pdbx_seq_one_letter_code
_entity_poly.pdbx_strand_id
1 'polypeptide(L)'
;MPTNELKTWQAQAQAQTELLLARLMPSENQLPQSLHETMRYAALDGGKRLRPLLVLAASELGEAVPDAVEAAMAAIELIHVYSLVHDDMPAMDNDSLRRGRPTCHIRYGEAAALLAGDALQT
;
A
#
# COMPACT_ATOMS: atom_id res chain seq x y z
N MET A 1 24.01 -5.97 -17.23
CA MET A 1 22.57 -5.98 -16.92
C MET A 1 21.89 -5.15 -18.00
N PRO A 2 21.27 -5.76 -19.02
CA PRO A 2 20.56 -5.00 -20.04
C PRO A 2 19.44 -4.20 -19.37
N THR A 3 19.38 -2.90 -19.64
CA THR A 3 18.53 -1.90 -18.95
C THR A 3 17.02 -2.21 -18.99
N ASN A 4 16.60 -3.15 -19.86
CA ASN A 4 15.21 -3.62 -19.97
C ASN A 4 14.81 -4.60 -18.86
N GLU A 5 15.73 -5.42 -18.34
CA GLU A 5 15.39 -6.46 -17.36
C GLU A 5 14.91 -5.86 -16.04
N LEU A 6 15.61 -4.84 -15.53
CA LEU A 6 15.23 -4.20 -14.25
C LEU A 6 13.86 -3.52 -14.34
N LYS A 7 13.56 -2.83 -15.45
CA LYS A 7 12.27 -2.14 -15.62
C LYS A 7 11.12 -3.14 -15.72
N THR A 8 11.31 -4.22 -16.48
CA THR A 8 10.31 -5.29 -16.59
C THR A 8 10.07 -5.97 -15.25
N TRP A 9 11.14 -6.31 -14.53
CA TRP A 9 11.05 -6.90 -13.20
C TRP A 9 10.33 -5.96 -12.21
N GLN A 10 10.68 -4.67 -12.20
CA GLN A 10 9.99 -3.67 -11.36
C GLN A 10 8.50 -3.60 -11.66
N ALA A 11 8.11 -3.57 -12.94
CA ALA A 11 6.71 -3.51 -13.35
C ALA A 11 5.94 -4.76 -12.93
N GLN A 12 6.54 -5.94 -13.07
CA GLN A 12 5.92 -7.21 -12.64
C GLN A 12 5.70 -7.25 -11.13
N ALA A 13 6.72 -6.89 -10.35
CA ALA A 13 6.65 -6.88 -8.90
C ALA A 13 5.67 -5.80 -8.37
N GLN A 14 5.59 -4.64 -9.03
CA GLN A 14 4.55 -3.64 -8.75
C GLN A 14 3.15 -4.22 -9.00
N ALA A 15 2.91 -4.83 -10.16
CA ALA A 15 1.61 -5.44 -10.48
C ALA A 15 1.25 -6.58 -9.52
N GLN A 16 2.21 -7.42 -9.15
CA GLN A 16 2.02 -8.48 -8.15
C GLN A 16 1.63 -7.89 -6.79
N THR A 17 2.28 -6.80 -6.37
CA THR A 17 1.95 -6.09 -5.13
C THR A 17 0.52 -5.56 -5.15
N GLU A 18 0.08 -4.92 -6.25
CA GLU A 18 -1.30 -4.41 -6.38
C GLU A 18 -2.32 -5.54 -6.24
N LEU A 19 -2.10 -6.66 -6.94
CA LEU A 19 -2.99 -7.83 -6.88
C LEU A 19 -3.04 -8.43 -5.48
N LEU A 20 -1.88 -8.53 -4.83
CA LEU A 20 -1.75 -9.05 -3.49
C LEU A 20 -2.51 -8.18 -2.47
N LEU A 21 -2.28 -6.87 -2.48
CA LEU A 21 -2.98 -5.93 -1.60
C LEU A 21 -4.48 -5.96 -1.86
N ALA A 22 -4.90 -5.95 -3.12
CA ALA A 22 -6.32 -5.98 -3.49
C ALA A 22 -7.03 -7.25 -3.01
N ARG A 23 -6.33 -8.40 -3.02
CA ARG A 23 -6.80 -9.70 -2.54
C ARG A 23 -6.86 -9.78 -1.02
N LEU A 24 -5.86 -9.25 -0.32
CA LEU A 24 -5.76 -9.36 1.14
C LEU A 24 -6.63 -8.34 1.87
N MET A 25 -6.86 -7.16 1.29
CA MET A 25 -7.75 -6.18 1.90
C MET A 25 -9.22 -6.60 1.77
N PRO A 26 -10.05 -6.28 2.78
CA PRO A 26 -11.49 -6.48 2.71
C PRO A 26 -12.11 -5.85 1.47
N SER A 27 -13.21 -6.44 1.00
CA SER A 27 -13.95 -5.89 -0.14
C SER A 27 -14.74 -4.65 0.28
N GLU A 28 -14.81 -3.65 -0.60
CA GLU A 28 -15.69 -2.48 -0.46
C GLU A 28 -17.18 -2.85 -0.41
N ASN A 29 -17.56 -4.07 -0.82
CA ASN A 29 -18.93 -4.57 -0.72
C ASN A 29 -19.26 -5.18 0.66
N GLN A 30 -18.26 -5.30 1.56
CA GLN A 30 -18.44 -5.82 2.92
C GLN A 30 -18.52 -4.67 3.93
N LEU A 31 -19.32 -4.84 4.99
CA LEU A 31 -19.37 -3.88 6.08
C LEU A 31 -18.08 -3.97 6.93
N PRO A 32 -17.55 -2.83 7.44
CA PRO A 32 -17.98 -1.45 7.18
C PRO A 32 -17.44 -0.91 5.83
N GLN A 33 -18.34 -0.62 4.89
CA GLN A 33 -17.98 -0.29 3.49
C GLN A 33 -17.12 0.97 3.37
N SER A 34 -17.46 2.03 4.12
CA SER A 34 -16.73 3.31 4.06
C SER A 34 -15.27 3.18 4.53
N LEU A 35 -15.02 2.35 5.55
CA LEU A 35 -13.66 2.09 6.02
C LEU A 35 -12.86 1.33 4.97
N HIS A 36 -13.45 0.26 4.41
CA HIS A 36 -12.80 -0.53 3.37
C HIS A 36 -12.51 0.31 2.12
N GLU A 37 -13.44 1.17 1.69
CA GLU A 37 -13.22 2.12 0.59
C GLU A 37 -12.04 3.06 0.89
N THR A 38 -11.96 3.60 2.11
CA THR A 38 -10.88 4.50 2.53
C THR A 38 -9.52 3.79 2.54
N MET A 39 -9.46 2.57 3.11
CA MET A 39 -8.26 1.74 3.13
C MET A 39 -7.77 1.43 1.71
N ARG A 40 -8.69 0.98 0.84
CA ARG A 40 -8.38 0.63 -0.55
C ARG A 40 -7.95 1.85 -1.35
N TYR A 41 -8.57 3.01 -1.12
CA TYR A 41 -8.17 4.27 -1.74
C TYR A 41 -6.73 4.67 -1.39
N ALA A 42 -6.34 4.48 -0.13
CA ALA A 42 -5.00 4.79 0.35
C ALA A 42 -3.94 3.82 -0.22
N ALA A 43 -4.29 2.52 -0.26
CA ALA A 43 -3.35 1.45 -0.50
C ALA A 43 -3.22 1.02 -1.97
N LEU A 44 -4.23 1.23 -2.81
CA LEU A 44 -4.26 0.78 -4.23
C LEU A 44 -4.07 1.93 -5.22
N ASP A 45 -3.81 1.56 -6.49
CA ASP A 45 -3.76 2.47 -7.63
C ASP A 45 -2.72 3.60 -7.48
N GLY A 46 -1.52 3.25 -6.98
CA GLY A 46 -0.43 4.20 -7.00
C GLY A 46 0.84 3.77 -6.27
N GLY A 47 1.89 4.57 -6.46
CA GLY A 47 3.15 4.43 -5.75
C GLY A 47 4.18 3.56 -6.42
N LYS A 48 5.40 3.69 -5.91
CA LYS A 48 6.57 3.05 -6.50
C LYS A 48 6.74 1.59 -6.05
N ARG A 49 5.99 1.18 -5.01
CA ARG A 49 6.09 -0.12 -4.33
C ARG A 49 7.53 -0.53 -4.00
N LEU A 50 8.34 0.46 -3.60
CA LEU A 50 9.77 0.26 -3.38
C LEU A 50 10.04 -0.75 -2.26
N ARG A 51 9.23 -0.75 -1.19
CA ARG A 51 9.42 -1.67 -0.07
C ARG A 51 9.10 -3.13 -0.47
N PRO A 52 7.97 -3.44 -1.12
CA PRO A 52 7.72 -4.76 -1.72
C PRO A 52 8.81 -5.20 -2.70
N LEU A 53 9.31 -4.29 -3.54
CA LEU A 53 10.42 -4.59 -4.46
C LEU A 53 11.67 -5.05 -3.70
N LEU A 54 12.00 -4.43 -2.58
CA LEU A 54 13.15 -4.83 -1.75
C LEU A 54 12.93 -6.20 -1.11
N VAL A 55 11.70 -6.51 -0.67
CA VAL A 55 11.36 -7.85 -0.15
C VAL A 55 11.54 -8.91 -1.23
N LEU A 56 11.01 -8.68 -2.43
CA LEU A 56 11.15 -9.61 -3.55
C LEU A 56 12.61 -9.80 -3.95
N ALA A 57 13.36 -8.70 -4.12
CA ALA A 57 14.79 -8.77 -4.45
C ALA A 57 15.60 -9.53 -3.40
N ALA A 58 15.30 -9.36 -2.11
CA ALA A 58 15.95 -10.12 -1.05
C ALA A 58 15.60 -11.61 -1.10
N SER A 59 14.35 -11.95 -1.45
CA SER A 59 13.91 -13.34 -1.58
C SER A 59 14.60 -14.09 -2.72
N GLU A 60 15.00 -13.39 -3.78
CA GLU A 60 15.70 -13.96 -4.94
C GLU A 60 17.17 -14.31 -4.65
N LEU A 61 17.74 -13.81 -3.54
CA LEU A 61 19.13 -14.09 -3.14
C LEU A 61 19.30 -15.43 -2.41
N GLY A 62 18.21 -16.11 -2.06
CA GLY A 62 18.27 -17.35 -1.28
C GLY A 62 17.05 -18.23 -1.47
N GLU A 63 16.93 -19.24 -0.61
CA GLU A 63 15.74 -20.08 -0.57
C GLU A 63 14.62 -19.36 0.19
N ALA A 64 13.58 -18.95 -0.53
CA ALA A 64 12.43 -18.26 0.03
C ALA A 64 11.17 -19.12 -0.09
N VAL A 65 10.31 -19.05 0.94
CA VAL A 65 8.97 -19.66 0.90
C VAL A 65 8.03 -18.66 0.23
N PRO A 66 7.41 -18.99 -0.92
CA PRO A 66 6.61 -18.03 -1.70
C PRO A 66 5.53 -17.32 -0.88
N ASP A 67 4.76 -18.06 -0.08
CA ASP A 67 3.69 -17.48 0.76
C ASP A 67 4.23 -16.50 1.80
N ALA A 68 5.42 -16.74 2.33
CA ALA A 68 6.06 -15.83 3.29
C ALA A 68 6.55 -14.54 2.61
N VAL A 69 7.02 -14.64 1.36
CA VAL A 69 7.40 -13.47 0.56
C VAL A 69 6.18 -12.61 0.26
N GLU A 70 5.08 -13.22 -0.17
CA GLU A 70 3.82 -12.50 -0.40
C GLU A 70 3.33 -11.82 0.89
N ALA A 71 3.26 -12.55 2.01
CA ALA A 71 2.86 -11.96 3.29
C ALA A 71 3.75 -10.76 3.68
N ALA A 72 5.07 -10.89 3.52
CA ALA A 72 6.02 -9.82 3.84
C ALA A 72 5.88 -8.60 2.90
N MET A 73 5.67 -8.82 1.59
CA MET A 73 5.43 -7.76 0.61
C MET A 73 4.17 -6.96 0.94
N ALA A 74 3.07 -7.63 1.29
CA ALA A 74 1.84 -6.94 1.68
C ALA A 74 2.02 -6.19 3.01
N ALA A 75 2.51 -6.89 4.04
CA ALA A 75 2.65 -6.31 5.38
C ALA A 75 3.50 -5.02 5.35
N ILE A 76 4.65 -5.04 4.66
CA ILE A 76 5.53 -3.86 4.64
C ILE A 76 4.92 -2.68 3.89
N GLU A 77 4.11 -2.92 2.86
CA GLU A 77 3.44 -1.85 2.12
C GLU A 77 2.22 -1.33 2.87
N LEU A 78 1.46 -2.18 3.58
CA LEU A 78 0.39 -1.73 4.47
C LEU A 78 0.93 -0.85 5.60
N ILE A 79 2.05 -1.25 6.21
CA ILE A 79 2.79 -0.44 7.20
C ILE A 79 3.23 0.90 6.61
N HIS A 80 3.72 0.90 5.37
CA HIS A 80 4.08 2.14 4.70
C HIS A 80 2.87 3.03 4.44
N VAL A 81 1.76 2.47 3.98
CA VAL A 81 0.58 3.24 3.60
C VAL A 81 -0.08 3.84 4.84
N TYR A 82 -0.20 3.11 5.96
CA TYR A 82 -0.77 3.70 7.17
C TYR A 82 0.03 4.92 7.61
N SER A 83 1.38 4.83 7.58
CA SER A 83 2.22 5.92 8.06
C SER A 83 1.97 7.18 7.24
N LEU A 84 1.84 7.04 5.91
CA LEU A 84 1.50 8.15 5.03
C LEU A 84 0.11 8.74 5.32
N VAL A 85 -0.89 7.89 5.58
CA VAL A 85 -2.25 8.35 5.87
C VAL A 85 -2.27 9.19 7.14
N HIS A 86 -1.56 8.76 8.18
CA HIS A 86 -1.45 9.51 9.44
C HIS A 86 -0.56 10.75 9.32
N ASP A 87 0.56 10.67 8.59
CA ASP A 87 1.44 11.81 8.32
C ASP A 87 0.69 12.92 7.55
N ASP A 88 -0.21 12.55 6.62
CA ASP A 88 -1.02 13.51 5.86
C ASP A 88 -2.01 14.31 6.73
N MET A 89 -2.30 13.89 7.97
CA MET A 89 -3.34 14.50 8.80
C MET A 89 -3.03 15.97 9.15
N PRO A 90 -4.06 16.82 9.42
CA PRO A 90 -3.85 18.22 9.79
C PRO A 90 -2.97 18.46 11.01
N ALA A 91 -2.93 17.49 11.93
CA ALA A 91 -2.11 17.55 13.13
C ALA A 91 -0.63 17.14 12.89
N MET A 92 -0.30 16.64 11.70
CA MET A 92 1.02 16.18 11.29
C MET A 92 1.54 17.08 10.16
N ASP A 93 1.65 16.61 8.93
CA ASP A 93 2.15 17.39 7.79
C ASP A 93 1.07 18.27 7.13
N ASN A 94 -0.21 17.98 7.39
CA ASN A 94 -1.35 18.70 6.83
C ASN A 94 -1.35 18.76 5.29
N ASP A 95 -0.93 17.66 4.66
CA ASP A 95 -0.85 17.55 3.21
C ASP A 95 -2.25 17.42 2.60
N SER A 96 -2.61 18.35 1.71
CA SER A 96 -3.89 18.28 1.00
C SER A 96 -3.87 17.32 -0.19
N LEU A 97 -2.68 17.03 -0.73
CA LEU A 97 -2.49 16.22 -1.92
C LEU A 97 -1.31 15.27 -1.76
N ARG A 98 -1.48 14.03 -2.22
CA ARG A 98 -0.42 13.04 -2.35
C ARG A 98 -0.41 12.48 -3.76
N ARG A 99 0.72 12.64 -4.46
CA ARG A 99 0.89 12.21 -5.87
C ARG A 99 -0.19 12.76 -6.81
N GLY A 100 -0.62 14.01 -6.58
CA GLY A 100 -1.65 14.68 -7.37
C GLY A 100 -3.10 14.25 -7.06
N ARG A 101 -3.33 13.39 -6.05
CA ARG A 101 -4.65 12.99 -5.56
C ARG A 101 -4.93 13.60 -4.19
N PRO A 102 -6.20 13.94 -3.85
CA PRO A 102 -6.57 14.30 -2.48
C PRO A 102 -6.08 13.27 -1.46
N THR A 103 -5.55 13.72 -0.32
CA THR A 103 -5.23 12.82 0.78
C THR A 103 -6.49 12.26 1.43
N CYS A 104 -6.36 11.19 2.22
CA CYS A 104 -7.53 10.49 2.77
C CYS A 104 -8.42 11.41 3.61
N HIS A 105 -7.83 12.30 4.43
CA HIS A 105 -8.59 13.20 5.29
C HIS A 105 -9.33 14.28 4.48
N ILE A 106 -8.76 14.74 3.36
CA ILE A 106 -9.42 15.67 2.45
C ILE A 106 -10.61 15.02 1.75
N ARG A 107 -10.47 13.75 1.33
CA ARG A 107 -11.51 13.06 0.57
C ARG A 107 -12.63 12.47 1.43
N TYR A 108 -12.29 11.87 2.57
CA TYR A 108 -13.22 11.08 3.39
C TYR A 108 -13.42 11.65 4.80
N GLY A 109 -12.70 12.72 5.16
CA GLY A 109 -12.70 13.29 6.50
C GLY A 109 -11.65 12.66 7.43
N GLU A 110 -11.25 13.43 8.44
CA GLU A 110 -10.19 13.08 9.39
C GLU A 110 -10.46 11.76 10.13
N ALA A 111 -11.69 11.54 10.61
CA ALA A 111 -12.03 10.33 11.37
C ALA A 111 -11.89 9.05 10.52
N ALA A 112 -12.32 9.10 9.25
CA ALA A 112 -12.19 7.97 8.34
C ALA A 112 -10.72 7.70 7.99
N ALA A 113 -9.93 8.75 7.76
CA ALA A 113 -8.50 8.64 7.50
C ALA A 113 -7.74 8.04 8.69
N LEU A 114 -8.04 8.51 9.91
CA LEU A 114 -7.43 7.97 11.13
C LEU A 114 -7.70 6.47 11.29
N LEU A 115 -8.98 6.06 11.19
CA LEU A 115 -9.38 4.66 11.31
C LEU A 115 -8.82 3.79 10.18
N ALA A 116 -8.72 4.32 8.96
CA ALA A 116 -8.11 3.60 7.85
C ALA A 116 -6.62 3.36 8.11
N GLY A 117 -5.88 4.34 8.64
CA GLY A 117 -4.51 4.13 9.07
C GLY A 117 -4.40 3.06 10.16
N ASP A 118 -5.22 3.14 11.22
CA ASP A 118 -5.22 2.14 12.30
C ASP A 118 -5.50 0.72 11.78
N ALA A 119 -6.48 0.60 10.87
CA ALA A 119 -6.86 -0.68 10.26
C ALA A 119 -5.79 -1.24 9.33
N LEU A 120 -5.02 -0.41 8.63
CA LEU A 120 -3.92 -0.86 7.78
C LEU A 120 -2.71 -1.35 8.60
N GLN A 121 -2.58 -0.91 9.85
CA GLN A 121 -1.50 -1.35 10.74
C GLN A 121 -1.79 -2.70 11.43
N THR A 122 -3.07 -3.08 11.59
CA THR A 122 -3.54 -4.20 12.43
C THR A 122 -3.73 -5.48 11.65
#